data_AF-A0A0N5C9Q8-F1
#
_entry.id   AF-A0A0N5C9Q8-F1
#
_cell.length_a   1.000
_cell.length_b   1.000
_cell.length_c   1.000
_cell.angle_alpha   90.00
_cell.angle_beta   90.00
_cell.angle_gamma   90.00
#
_symmetry.space_group_name_H-M   'P 1'
#
loop_
_entity.id
_entity.type
_entity.pdbx_description
1 polymer ?
#
loop_
_entity_poly.entity_id
_entity_poly.type
_entity_poly.pdbx_seq_one_letter_code
_entity_poly.pdbx_strand_id
1 'polypeptide(L)'
;MVEFNQNETAELFMIYNSIKATKPREKVAQLFSDVIINCECSLFLDSYLDTTNKNVYLFEFRRRSTVNPSPKWMGISHGSELYYFFGHPFRYPYKYDRKDLQFEKKFSEKLMEDLGEFVATGKPKTNWKKFTKASKKAFIIDDFYCKKNHKKYVLATSKRCVKFNQLMEHRELSYKRNFFLNEGNEQIDNIT
;
A
#
# COMPACT_ATOMS: atom_id res chain seq x y z
N MET A 1 -0.57 -11.14 -20.61
CA MET A 1 -0.04 -11.57 -19.30
C MET A 1 1.43 -11.21 -19.30
N VAL A 2 1.96 -10.53 -18.27
CA VAL A 2 3.39 -10.16 -18.24
C VAL A 2 4.20 -11.44 -18.05
N GLU A 3 5.09 -11.75 -18.99
CA GLU A 3 5.91 -12.97 -18.96
C GLU A 3 7.32 -12.64 -18.45
N PHE A 4 7.70 -13.23 -17.32
CA PHE A 4 9.04 -13.09 -16.74
C PHE A 4 9.94 -14.22 -17.24
N ASN A 5 11.20 -13.93 -17.54
CA ASN A 5 12.17 -14.98 -17.88
C ASN A 5 12.61 -15.74 -16.61
N GLN A 6 13.44 -16.79 -16.78
CA GLN A 6 13.88 -17.65 -15.67
C GLN A 6 14.66 -16.89 -14.58
N ASN A 7 15.54 -15.97 -14.97
CA ASN A 7 16.34 -15.18 -14.04
C ASN A 7 15.48 -14.19 -13.26
N GLU A 8 14.58 -13.48 -13.97
CA GLU A 8 13.64 -12.54 -13.35
C GLU A 8 12.69 -13.26 -12.39
N THR A 9 12.21 -14.45 -12.76
CA THR A 9 11.36 -15.29 -11.91
C THR A 9 12.10 -15.72 -10.65
N ALA A 10 13.38 -16.11 -10.77
CA ALA A 10 14.21 -16.47 -9.63
C ALA A 10 14.43 -15.28 -8.69
N GLU A 11 14.69 -14.09 -9.22
CA GLU A 11 14.85 -12.87 -8.43
C GLU A 11 13.55 -12.50 -7.70
N LEU A 12 12.42 -12.52 -8.41
CA LEU A 12 11.11 -12.30 -7.81
C LEU A 12 10.84 -13.30 -6.67
N PHE A 13 11.16 -14.57 -6.89
CA PHE A 13 11.04 -15.59 -5.87
C PHE A 13 11.91 -15.27 -4.64
N MET A 14 13.17 -14.85 -4.81
CA MET A 14 14.04 -14.48 -3.69
C MET A 14 13.50 -13.28 -2.89
N ILE A 15 12.94 -12.26 -3.56
CA ILE A 15 12.35 -11.08 -2.92
C ILE A 15 11.25 -11.51 -1.93
N TYR A 16 10.30 -12.32 -2.38
CA TYR A 16 9.14 -12.70 -1.57
C TYR A 16 9.40 -13.90 -0.65
N ASN A 17 10.36 -14.76 -0.99
CA ASN A 17 10.76 -15.85 -0.10
C ASN A 17 11.41 -15.33 1.20
N SER A 18 12.03 -14.15 1.16
CA SER A 18 12.64 -13.47 2.33
C SER A 18 11.63 -12.98 3.38
N ILE A 19 10.33 -13.01 3.07
CA ILE A 19 9.28 -12.62 4.01
C ILE A 19 9.19 -13.64 5.14
N LYS A 20 9.07 -13.15 6.38
CA LYS A 20 8.81 -13.95 7.59
C LYS A 20 7.35 -14.46 7.64
N ALA A 21 6.91 -15.13 6.57
CA ALA A 21 5.62 -15.77 6.46
C ALA A 21 5.82 -17.28 6.34
N THR A 22 5.07 -18.05 7.12
CA THR A 22 5.21 -19.52 7.17
C THR A 22 4.45 -20.20 6.04
N LYS A 23 3.40 -19.55 5.51
CA LYS A 23 2.54 -20.12 4.47
C LYS A 23 2.82 -19.49 3.11
N PRO A 24 2.97 -20.28 2.02
CA PRO A 24 3.18 -19.75 0.67
C PRO A 24 2.12 -18.72 0.25
N ARG A 25 0.85 -18.94 0.63
CA ARG A 25 -0.25 -18.02 0.33
C ARG A 25 -0.04 -16.60 0.87
N GLU A 26 0.63 -16.45 2.01
CA GLU A 26 0.89 -15.13 2.61
C GLU A 26 2.00 -14.39 1.84
N LYS A 27 2.99 -15.13 1.33
CA LYS A 27 4.03 -14.58 0.44
C LYS A 27 3.43 -14.11 -0.88
N VAL A 28 2.52 -14.90 -1.46
CA VAL A 28 1.78 -14.52 -2.67
C VAL A 28 0.87 -13.32 -2.40
N ALA A 29 0.12 -13.30 -1.29
CA ALA A 29 -0.69 -12.14 -0.93
C ALA A 29 0.15 -10.85 -0.79
N GLN A 30 1.35 -10.95 -0.20
CA GLN A 30 2.27 -9.82 -0.12
C GLN A 30 2.77 -9.38 -1.49
N LEU A 31 3.08 -10.32 -2.40
CA LEU A 31 3.43 -10.02 -3.80
C LEU A 31 2.34 -9.21 -4.49
N PHE A 32 1.10 -9.70 -4.46
CA PHE A 32 -0.01 -8.98 -5.06
C PHE A 32 -0.22 -7.60 -4.43
N SER A 33 -0.11 -7.48 -3.11
CA SER A 33 -0.24 -6.18 -2.42
C SER A 33 0.88 -5.21 -2.78
N ASP A 34 2.12 -5.69 -2.89
CA ASP A 34 3.26 -4.85 -3.22
C ASP A 34 3.18 -4.36 -4.68
N VAL A 35 2.87 -5.26 -5.62
CA VAL A 35 2.77 -4.94 -7.05
C VAL A 35 1.61 -4.00 -7.36
N ILE A 36 0.42 -4.25 -6.80
CA ILE A 36 -0.79 -3.51 -7.20
C ILE A 36 -0.92 -2.19 -6.43
N ILE A 37 -0.44 -2.14 -5.18
CA ILE A 37 -0.73 -1.03 -4.28
C ILE A 37 0.57 -0.43 -3.73
N ASN A 38 1.33 -1.16 -2.92
CA ASN A 38 2.31 -0.51 -2.05
C ASN A 38 3.46 0.15 -2.82
N CYS A 39 4.00 -0.53 -3.84
CA CYS A 39 5.16 -0.02 -4.57
C CYS A 39 4.76 1.10 -5.52
N GLU A 40 3.63 0.96 -6.22
CA GLU A 40 3.06 2.01 -7.07
C GLU A 40 2.67 3.25 -6.26
N CYS A 41 2.00 3.08 -5.11
CA CYS A 41 1.70 4.21 -4.22
C CYS A 41 2.98 4.91 -3.76
N SER A 42 4.05 4.18 -3.48
CA SER A 42 5.34 4.78 -3.11
C SER A 42 5.94 5.60 -4.26
N LEU A 43 5.92 5.09 -5.48
CA LEU A 43 6.43 5.79 -6.68
C LEU A 43 5.61 7.05 -6.98
N PHE A 44 4.28 6.94 -6.89
CA PHE A 44 3.38 8.08 -7.03
C PHE A 44 3.69 9.17 -6.01
N LEU A 45 3.86 8.81 -4.73
CA LEU A 45 4.14 9.78 -3.67
C LEU A 45 5.50 10.45 -3.83
N ASP A 46 6.52 9.70 -4.24
CA ASP A 46 7.82 10.28 -4.56
C ASP A 46 7.68 11.31 -5.68
N SER A 47 7.00 10.97 -6.78
CA SER A 47 6.78 11.90 -7.91
C SER A 47 5.89 13.10 -7.54
N TYR A 48 4.85 12.88 -6.73
CA TYR A 48 3.95 13.93 -6.30
C TYR A 48 4.64 14.95 -5.40
N LEU A 49 5.55 14.50 -4.53
CA LEU A 49 6.36 15.39 -3.68
C LEU A 49 7.31 16.31 -4.48
N ASP A 50 7.62 15.99 -5.73
CA ASP A 50 8.51 16.80 -6.59
C ASP A 50 7.77 17.99 -7.17
N THR A 51 6.45 17.89 -7.26
CA THR A 51 5.59 18.83 -7.96
C THR A 51 4.72 19.65 -7.00
N THR A 52 4.61 19.24 -5.74
CA THR A 52 3.72 19.87 -4.75
C THR A 52 4.47 20.57 -3.62
N ASN A 53 3.92 21.68 -3.16
CA ASN A 53 4.30 22.32 -1.89
C ASN A 53 3.26 22.06 -0.78
N LYS A 54 2.25 21.21 -1.04
CA LYS A 54 1.16 20.92 -0.13
C LYS A 54 1.58 19.91 0.94
N ASN A 55 0.82 19.87 2.04
CA ASN A 55 1.01 18.86 3.07
C ASN A 55 0.56 17.50 2.53
N VAL A 56 1.45 16.51 2.56
CA VAL A 56 1.12 15.12 2.21
C VAL A 56 1.09 14.29 3.49
N TYR A 57 0.10 13.41 3.59
CA TYR A 57 -0.04 12.45 4.69
C TYR A 57 -0.31 11.08 4.09
N LEU A 58 0.31 10.05 4.67
CA LEU A 58 0.13 8.67 4.26
C LEU A 58 -0.18 7.83 5.49
N PHE A 59 -1.07 6.85 5.34
CA PHE A 59 -1.35 5.87 6.38
C PHE A 59 -1.27 4.44 5.85
N GLU A 60 -1.00 3.49 6.75
CA GLU A 60 -1.16 2.06 6.53
C GLU A 60 -2.26 1.55 7.46
N PHE A 61 -3.33 1.01 6.88
CA PHE A 61 -4.48 0.51 7.62
C PHE A 61 -4.27 -0.93 8.08
N ARG A 62 -4.27 -1.16 9.40
CA ARG A 62 -3.94 -2.43 10.06
C ARG A 62 -5.00 -2.88 11.05
N ARG A 63 -6.28 -2.62 10.76
CA ARG A 63 -7.41 -3.08 11.57
C ARG A 63 -8.34 -3.99 10.78
N ARG A 64 -8.67 -5.15 11.35
CA ARG A 64 -9.73 -6.02 10.83
C ARG A 64 -11.00 -5.79 11.62
N SER A 65 -12.08 -5.36 10.95
CA SER A 65 -13.39 -5.23 11.60
C SER A 65 -13.95 -6.59 12.01
N THR A 66 -14.70 -6.61 13.11
CA THR A 66 -15.43 -7.80 13.59
C THR A 66 -16.45 -8.32 12.56
N VAL A 67 -16.97 -7.43 11.71
CA VAL A 67 -17.95 -7.75 10.68
C VAL A 67 -17.34 -8.00 9.29
N ASN A 68 -16.01 -8.09 9.19
CA ASN A 68 -15.35 -8.35 7.91
C ASN A 68 -15.76 -9.74 7.40
N PRO A 69 -16.36 -9.84 6.18
CA PRO A 69 -16.91 -11.10 5.66
C PRO A 69 -15.84 -12.08 5.16
N SER A 70 -14.62 -11.61 4.88
CA SER A 70 -13.55 -12.47 4.37
C SER A 70 -13.10 -13.48 5.44
N PRO A 71 -12.62 -14.67 5.06
CA PRO A 71 -12.04 -15.62 6.00
C PRO A 71 -10.92 -15.00 6.87
N LYS A 72 -10.81 -15.43 8.13
CA LYS A 72 -9.80 -14.91 9.09
C LYS A 72 -8.36 -14.96 8.54
N TRP A 73 -8.03 -15.98 7.73
CA TRP A 73 -6.70 -16.13 7.16
C TRP A 73 -6.34 -15.08 6.11
N MET A 74 -7.34 -14.42 5.50
CA MET A 74 -7.11 -13.34 4.53
C MET A 74 -6.65 -12.04 5.20
N GLY A 75 -6.69 -11.97 6.54
CA GLY A 75 -6.27 -10.77 7.25
C GLY A 75 -7.19 -9.59 6.95
N ILE A 76 -6.64 -8.50 6.44
CA ILE A 76 -7.40 -7.28 6.15
C ILE A 76 -7.61 -7.20 4.64
N SER A 77 -8.87 -7.17 4.25
CA SER A 77 -9.27 -7.07 2.84
C SER A 77 -9.10 -5.64 2.35
N HIS A 78 -8.73 -5.44 1.09
CA HIS A 78 -8.72 -4.11 0.48
C HIS A 78 -10.09 -3.43 0.61
N GLY A 79 -10.12 -2.13 0.93
CA GLY A 79 -11.34 -1.37 1.18
C GLY A 79 -11.94 -1.56 2.58
N SER A 80 -11.29 -2.32 3.47
CA SER A 80 -11.77 -2.49 4.86
C SER A 80 -11.84 -1.16 5.64
N GLU A 81 -11.00 -0.21 5.28
CA GLU A 81 -10.96 1.14 5.84
C GLU A 81 -12.23 1.95 5.53
N LEU A 82 -12.87 1.70 4.38
CA LEU A 82 -14.06 2.44 3.94
C LEU A 82 -15.24 2.25 4.89
N TYR A 83 -15.37 1.08 5.51
CA TYR A 83 -16.38 0.83 6.54
C TYR A 83 -16.29 1.86 7.69
N TYR A 84 -15.08 2.30 8.04
CA TYR A 84 -14.88 3.25 9.12
C TYR A 84 -14.98 4.70 8.64
N PHE A 85 -14.45 5.02 7.46
CA PHE A 85 -14.56 6.37 6.89
C PHE A 85 -16.01 6.78 6.62
N PHE A 86 -16.89 5.81 6.32
CA PHE A 86 -18.31 6.07 6.03
C PHE A 86 -19.26 5.69 7.19
N GLY A 87 -18.75 5.53 8.41
CA GLY A 87 -19.64 5.39 9.57
C GLY A 87 -20.43 4.08 9.61
N HIS A 88 -19.95 2.97 9.04
CA HIS A 88 -20.69 1.70 9.02
C HIS A 88 -21.13 1.20 10.41
N PRO A 89 -20.33 1.31 11.49
CA PRO A 89 -20.79 0.98 12.85
C PRO A 89 -21.96 1.84 13.37
N PHE A 90 -22.12 3.05 12.85
CA PHE A 90 -23.26 3.93 13.15
C PHE A 90 -24.48 3.58 12.30
N ARG A 91 -24.28 3.29 11.02
CA ARG A 91 -25.35 2.98 10.06
C ARG A 91 -25.95 1.59 10.25
N TYR A 92 -25.12 0.60 10.62
CA TYR A 92 -25.54 -0.79 10.77
C TYR A 92 -25.07 -1.38 12.11
N PRO A 93 -25.48 -0.80 13.26
CA PRO A 93 -25.00 -1.22 14.58
C PRO A 93 -25.38 -2.66 14.91
N TYR A 94 -26.49 -3.16 14.36
CA TYR A 94 -26.99 -4.51 14.55
C TYR A 94 -26.10 -5.61 13.96
N LYS A 95 -25.15 -5.26 13.07
CA LYS A 95 -24.18 -6.21 12.52
C LYS A 95 -23.03 -6.51 13.48
N TYR A 96 -22.84 -5.71 14.52
CA TYR A 96 -21.72 -5.80 15.44
C TYR A 96 -22.16 -6.41 16.77
N ASP A 97 -21.27 -7.19 17.39
CA ASP A 97 -21.47 -7.66 18.75
C ASP A 97 -21.54 -6.47 19.73
N ARG A 98 -22.45 -6.52 20.71
CA ARG A 98 -22.65 -5.44 21.70
C ARG A 98 -21.35 -5.05 22.42
N LYS A 99 -20.48 -6.02 22.69
CA LYS A 99 -19.19 -5.81 23.36
C LYS A 99 -18.18 -5.00 22.53
N ASP A 100 -18.26 -5.10 21.20
CA ASP A 100 -17.31 -4.49 20.28
C ASP A 100 -17.85 -3.20 19.65
N LEU A 101 -19.18 -3.06 19.54
CA LEU A 101 -19.86 -1.96 18.86
C LEU A 101 -19.39 -0.57 19.33
N GLN A 102 -19.20 -0.38 20.63
CA GLN A 102 -18.76 0.93 21.14
C GLN A 102 -17.34 1.27 20.69
N PHE A 103 -16.45 0.27 20.66
CA PHE A 103 -15.11 0.47 20.15
C PHE A 103 -15.11 0.70 18.63
N GLU A 104 -15.92 -0.06 17.88
CA GLU A 104 -16.08 0.10 16.43
C GLU A 104 -16.59 1.51 16.07
N LYS A 105 -17.60 2.02 16.81
CA LYS A 105 -18.11 3.39 16.68
C LYS A 105 -17.03 4.43 16.99
N LYS A 106 -16.35 4.31 18.14
CA LYS A 106 -15.27 5.22 18.52
C LYS A 106 -14.13 5.25 17.49
N PHE A 107 -13.80 4.09 16.92
CA PHE A 107 -12.78 3.98 15.90
C PHE A 107 -13.19 4.67 14.61
N SER A 108 -14.43 4.45 14.16
CA SER A 108 -15.01 5.09 12.99
C SER A 108 -15.12 6.61 13.16
N GLU A 109 -15.62 7.07 14.30
CA GLU A 109 -15.71 8.49 14.64
C GLU A 109 -14.34 9.16 14.56
N LYS A 110 -13.33 8.59 15.20
CA LYS A 110 -11.97 9.15 15.18
C LYS A 110 -11.41 9.28 13.76
N LEU A 111 -11.65 8.30 12.88
CA LEU A 111 -11.23 8.37 11.47
C LEU A 111 -12.01 9.41 10.68
N MET A 112 -13.32 9.50 10.89
CA MET A 112 -14.15 10.52 10.25
C MET A 112 -13.74 11.94 10.68
N GLU A 113 -13.39 12.12 11.95
CA GLU A 113 -12.86 13.38 12.46
C GLU A 113 -11.49 13.72 11.85
N ASP A 114 -10.55 12.76 11.79
CA ASP A 114 -9.24 12.97 11.17
C ASP A 114 -9.38 13.32 9.69
N LEU A 115 -10.26 12.64 8.95
CA LEU A 115 -10.53 12.93 7.53
C LEU A 115 -11.24 14.27 7.35
N GLY A 116 -12.27 14.56 8.17
CA GLY A 116 -13.04 15.80 8.09
C GLY A 116 -12.18 17.03 8.34
N GLU A 117 -11.30 16.99 9.35
CA GLU A 117 -10.34 18.06 9.60
C GLU A 117 -9.33 18.21 8.45
N PHE A 118 -8.88 17.09 7.86
CA PHE A 118 -8.00 17.15 6.69
C PHE A 118 -8.67 17.81 5.50
N VAL A 119 -9.94 17.51 5.24
CA VAL A 119 -10.73 18.17 4.18
C VAL A 119 -10.88 19.66 4.47
N ALA A 120 -11.13 20.04 5.72
CA ALA A 120 -11.34 21.43 6.10
C ALA A 120 -10.05 22.28 6.10
N THR A 121 -8.92 21.72 6.54
CA THR A 121 -7.70 22.51 6.85
C THR A 121 -6.43 22.03 6.14
N GLY A 122 -6.50 20.90 5.44
CA GLY A 122 -5.33 20.23 4.86
C GLY A 122 -4.42 19.57 5.91
N LYS A 123 -4.93 19.31 7.12
CA LYS A 123 -4.23 18.58 8.20
C LYS A 123 -5.22 17.66 8.95
N PRO A 124 -4.85 16.42 9.27
CA PRO A 124 -5.70 15.58 10.10
C PRO A 124 -5.82 16.13 11.53
N LYS A 125 -6.96 15.89 12.20
CA LYS A 125 -7.23 16.34 13.58
C LYS A 125 -6.20 15.80 14.56
N THR A 126 -5.86 14.53 14.43
CA THR A 126 -4.75 13.93 15.14
C THR A 126 -3.45 14.38 14.50
N ASN A 127 -2.45 14.75 15.31
CA ASN A 127 -1.13 15.20 14.87
C ASN A 127 -0.30 14.09 14.18
N TRP A 128 -0.72 13.68 12.98
CA TRP A 128 0.04 12.79 12.10
C TRP A 128 1.26 13.55 11.58
N LYS A 129 2.40 12.87 11.50
CA LYS A 129 3.58 13.43 10.84
C LYS A 129 3.30 13.52 9.34
N LYS A 130 3.70 14.64 8.74
CA LYS A 130 3.69 14.80 7.30
C LYS A 130 4.58 13.75 6.66
N PHE A 131 4.13 13.19 5.56
CA PHE A 131 4.95 12.38 4.68
C PHE A 131 5.94 13.29 3.96
N THR A 132 7.22 12.89 3.94
CA THR A 132 8.31 13.64 3.29
C THR A 132 9.27 12.67 2.63
N LYS A 133 9.99 13.12 1.60
CA LYS A 133 11.05 12.32 0.94
C LYS A 133 12.10 11.79 1.91
N ALA A 134 12.44 12.59 2.93
CA ALA A 134 13.46 12.22 3.92
C ALA A 134 12.98 11.14 4.90
N SER A 135 11.71 11.23 5.34
CA SER A 135 11.19 10.31 6.36
C SER A 135 10.51 9.08 5.77
N LYS A 136 9.80 9.24 4.66
CA LYS A 136 8.93 8.25 4.01
C LYS A 136 8.04 7.48 4.99
N LYS A 137 7.55 8.16 6.05
CA LYS A 137 6.78 7.52 7.13
C LYS A 137 5.28 7.57 6.86
N ALA A 138 4.65 6.40 6.78
CA ALA A 138 3.20 6.24 6.84
C ALA A 138 2.76 6.05 8.30
N PHE A 139 1.65 6.69 8.69
CA PHE A 139 1.04 6.51 10.00
C PHE A 139 0.28 5.19 10.08
N ILE A 140 0.47 4.41 11.14
CA ILE A 140 -0.23 3.13 11.29
C ILE A 140 -1.59 3.36 11.94
N ILE A 141 -2.66 2.90 11.29
CA ILE A 141 -4.01 2.87 11.83
C ILE A 141 -4.32 1.42 12.23
N ASP A 142 -4.00 1.04 13.48
CA ASP A 142 -4.20 -0.31 14.05
C ASP A 142 -5.23 -0.27 15.21
N ASP A 143 -5.45 -1.40 15.88
CA ASP A 143 -6.39 -1.50 17.01
C ASP A 143 -6.07 -0.57 18.20
N PHE A 144 -4.85 0.00 18.24
CA PHE A 144 -4.43 0.95 19.27
C PHE A 144 -4.65 2.41 18.87
N TYR A 145 -5.13 2.68 17.65
CA TYR A 145 -5.31 4.02 17.10
C TYR A 145 -6.15 4.97 17.99
N CYS A 146 -7.13 4.43 18.72
CA CYS A 146 -7.95 5.22 19.65
C CYS A 146 -7.26 5.54 20.99
N LYS A 147 -6.06 5.02 21.25
CA LYS A 147 -5.30 5.29 22.48
C LYS A 147 -4.54 6.60 22.36
N LYS A 148 -4.52 7.40 23.44
CA LYS A 148 -3.90 8.74 23.47
C LYS A 148 -2.42 8.75 23.05
N ASN A 149 -1.67 7.68 23.38
CA ASN A 149 -0.23 7.58 23.12
C ASN A 149 0.10 6.91 21.79
N HIS A 150 -0.90 6.63 20.94
CA HIS A 150 -0.67 5.95 19.67
C HIS A 150 0.04 6.85 18.66
N LYS A 151 1.32 6.55 18.41
CA LYS A 151 2.18 7.26 17.44
C LYS A 151 3.07 6.26 16.71
N LYS A 152 2.46 5.29 16.04
CA LYS A 152 3.19 4.27 15.27
C LYS A 152 3.31 4.67 13.81
N TYR A 153 4.47 4.41 13.25
CA TYR A 153 4.79 4.70 11.85
C TYR A 153 5.57 3.54 11.24
N VAL A 154 5.49 3.42 9.93
CA VAL A 154 6.23 2.46 9.11
C VAL A 154 6.80 3.17 7.89
N LEU A 155 7.88 2.62 7.33
CA LEU A 155 8.40 3.08 6.04
C LEU A 155 7.43 2.67 4.94
N ALA A 156 6.95 3.64 4.16
CA ALA A 156 6.04 3.43 3.05
C ALA A 156 6.71 2.62 1.93
N THR A 157 7.95 2.99 1.59
CA THR A 157 8.77 2.22 0.66
C THR A 157 9.43 1.06 1.40
N SER A 158 8.87 -0.13 1.24
CA SER A 158 9.47 -1.34 1.80
C SER A 158 10.76 -1.71 1.05
N LYS A 159 11.68 -2.44 1.70
CA LYS A 159 12.86 -3.00 1.02
C LYS A 159 12.48 -3.91 -0.15
N ARG A 160 11.29 -4.52 -0.10
CA ARG A 160 10.77 -5.35 -1.21
C ARG A 160 10.39 -4.48 -2.39
N CYS A 161 9.73 -3.35 -2.17
CA CYS A 161 9.43 -2.41 -3.25
C CYS A 161 10.69 -1.88 -3.92
N VAL A 162 11.75 -1.58 -3.17
CA VAL A 162 13.02 -1.17 -3.77
C VAL A 162 13.56 -2.25 -4.71
N LYS A 163 13.63 -3.50 -4.25
CA LYS A 163 14.12 -4.62 -5.08
C LYS A 163 13.21 -4.92 -6.26
N PHE A 164 11.89 -4.87 -6.05
CA PHE A 164 10.90 -5.11 -7.09
C PHE A 164 11.00 -4.05 -8.18
N ASN A 165 11.09 -2.77 -7.81
CA ASN A 165 11.23 -1.67 -8.78
C ASN A 165 12.55 -1.79 -9.56
N GLN A 166 13.66 -2.15 -8.90
CA GLN A 166 14.94 -2.41 -9.58
C GLN A 166 14.82 -3.53 -10.63
N LEU A 167 14.16 -4.64 -10.29
CA LEU A 167 13.88 -5.73 -11.22
C LEU A 167 13.03 -5.24 -12.41
N MET A 168 11.99 -4.45 -12.15
CA MET A 168 11.12 -3.91 -13.20
C MET A 168 11.85 -2.92 -14.11
N GLU A 169 12.68 -2.03 -13.55
CA GLU A 169 13.51 -1.08 -14.31
C GLU A 169 14.51 -1.80 -15.22
N HIS A 170 15.22 -2.81 -14.71
CA HIS A 170 16.13 -3.62 -15.52
C HIS A 170 15.42 -4.31 -16.67
N ARG A 171 14.21 -4.83 -16.42
CA ARG A 171 13.38 -5.48 -17.45
C ARG A 171 12.95 -4.48 -18.52
N GLU A 172 12.51 -3.28 -18.13
CA GLU A 172 12.12 -2.24 -19.08
C GLU A 172 13.31 -1.81 -19.95
N LEU A 173 14.50 -1.64 -19.37
CA LEU A 173 15.72 -1.30 -20.10
C LEU A 173 16.14 -2.41 -21.07
N SER A 174 16.05 -3.67 -20.65
CA SER A 174 16.33 -4.85 -21.50
C SER A 174 15.37 -4.91 -22.68
N TYR A 175 14.07 -4.71 -22.43
CA TYR A 175 13.05 -4.69 -23.47
C TYR A 175 13.28 -3.57 -24.48
N LYS A 176 13.52 -2.33 -24.01
CA LYS A 176 13.85 -1.19 -24.88
C LYS A 176 15.09 -1.47 -25.73
N ARG A 177 16.16 -2.00 -25.13
CA ARG A 177 17.39 -2.36 -25.86
C ARG A 177 17.10 -3.36 -26.98
N ASN A 178 16.38 -4.44 -26.69
CA ASN A 178 16.07 -5.47 -27.67
C ASN A 178 15.16 -4.94 -28.79
N PHE A 179 14.22 -4.06 -28.44
CA PHE A 179 13.37 -3.39 -29.42
C PHE A 179 14.21 -2.55 -30.40
N PHE A 180 15.11 -1.69 -29.92
CA PHE A 180 15.99 -0.89 -30.78
C PHE A 180 16.98 -1.73 -31.60
N LEU A 181 17.49 -2.83 -31.05
CA LEU A 181 18.36 -3.75 -31.80
C LEU A 181 17.60 -4.44 -32.96
N ASN A 182 16.33 -4.78 -32.74
CA ASN A 182 15.50 -5.40 -33.77
C ASN A 182 15.09 -4.40 -34.86
N GLU A 183 14.70 -3.18 -34.51
CA GLU A 183 14.43 -2.11 -35.49
C GLU A 183 15.69 -1.74 -36.31
N GLY A 184 16.86 -1.73 -35.67
CA GLY A 184 18.14 -1.49 -36.34
C GLY A 184 18.51 -2.58 -37.35
N ASN A 185 18.14 -3.83 -37.10
CA ASN A 185 18.37 -4.95 -38.02
C ASN A 185 17.39 -4.93 -39.21
N GLU A 186 16.11 -4.59 -38.99
CA GLU A 186 15.12 -4.45 -40.08
C GLU A 186 15.49 -3.32 -41.06
N GLN A 187 16.19 -2.29 -40.60
CA GLN A 187 16.68 -1.20 -41.47
C GLN A 187 17.89 -1.61 -42.32
N ILE A 188 18.71 -2.54 -41.85
CA ILE A 188 19.88 -3.05 -42.59
C ILE A 188 19.43 -4.05 -43.66
N ASP A 189 18.44 -4.90 -43.35
CA ASP A 189 17.92 -5.91 -44.28
C ASP A 189 17.11 -5.31 -45.45
N ASN A 190 16.67 -4.05 -45.36
CA ASN A 190 15.97 -3.33 -46.43
C ASN A 190 16.90 -2.49 -47.34
N ILE A 191 18.24 -2.53 -47.13
CA ILE A 191 19.24 -1.79 -47.92
C ILE A 191 20.16 -2.75 -48.72
N THR A 192 19.96 -4.07 -48.61
CA THR A 192 20.58 -5.11 -49.46
C THR A 192 19.59 -5.69 -50.45
#